data_AF-A0A7S3HDV2-F1
#
_entry.id   AF-A0A7S3HDV2-F1
#
_cell.length_a   1.000
_cell.length_b   1.000
_cell.length_c   1.000
_cell.angle_alpha   90.00
_cell.angle_beta   90.00
_cell.angle_gamma   90.00
#
_symmetry.space_group_name_H-M   'P 1'
#
loop_
_entity.id
_entity.type
_entity.pdbx_description
1 polymer ?
#
loop_
_entity_poly.entity_id
_entity_poly.type
_entity_poly.pdbx_seq_one_letter_code
_entity_poly.pdbx_strand_id
1 'polypeptide(L)'
;KGFWKGNETLCSAVLPLADLITKSSVGGPVALKSVSAEGSSGKKAKALGGSLNVTVSIRSPLGGPEIVYSEERKLVIEPWPAVVTPVHVPVPVVESSGHGSSSTSGVKATSVEAERAGTPTTTAPTADTVENKPTLLTGAMATLTEKERTDPHNVDFIESNDVLEYEIATAQALMSSSTDEDEQFNSNMRVQLLNTKLQLLVYSVQNETLTMEQYLENIKNRVKRDQLIALYFKNLGDKENVDIALQVMKRVTIMKKEIQNAEEAQQEED
;
A
#
# COMPACT_ATOMS: atom_id res chain seq x y z
N LYS A 1 -3.92 19.68 -9.90
CA LYS A 1 -3.23 18.44 -9.49
C LYS A 1 -4.29 17.36 -9.43
N GLY A 2 -4.22 16.35 -10.28
CA GLY A 2 -5.12 15.19 -10.24
C GLY A 2 -4.32 13.95 -9.87
N PHE A 3 -5.00 12.92 -9.37
CA PHE A 3 -4.42 11.61 -9.03
C PHE A 3 -3.59 11.00 -10.18
N TRP A 4 -3.94 11.33 -11.43
CA TRP A 4 -3.28 10.87 -12.66
C TRP A 4 -2.33 11.87 -13.34
N LYS A 5 -2.25 13.14 -12.89
CA LYS A 5 -1.32 14.08 -13.51
C LYS A 5 0.10 13.76 -13.03
N GLY A 6 0.98 13.40 -13.95
CA GLY A 6 2.36 12.99 -13.68
C GLY A 6 3.17 14.02 -12.88
N ASN A 7 4.28 13.58 -12.29
CA ASN A 7 5.14 14.43 -11.46
C ASN A 7 5.78 15.57 -12.28
N GLU A 8 5.17 16.75 -12.25
CA GLU A 8 5.71 17.96 -12.87
C GLU A 8 6.86 18.55 -12.04
N THR A 9 8.03 18.75 -12.66
CA THR A 9 9.17 19.37 -11.96
C THR A 9 9.02 20.90 -11.96
N LEU A 10 8.55 21.44 -10.84
CA LEU A 10 8.24 22.88 -10.71
C LEU A 10 9.48 23.78 -10.74
N CYS A 11 10.60 23.34 -10.18
CA CYS A 11 11.84 24.10 -10.12
C CYS A 11 13.07 23.19 -9.92
N SER A 12 14.26 23.72 -10.20
CA SER A 12 15.55 23.08 -9.92
C SER A 12 16.43 23.97 -9.04
N ALA A 13 17.30 23.35 -8.25
CA ALA A 13 18.24 24.01 -7.35
C ALA A 13 19.60 23.31 -7.44
N VAL A 14 20.71 24.05 -7.25
CA VAL A 14 22.07 23.51 -7.31
C VAL A 14 22.85 23.96 -6.09
N LEU A 15 23.23 23.01 -5.23
CA LEU A 15 24.05 23.23 -4.04
C LEU A 15 25.51 22.82 -4.35
N PRO A 16 26.49 23.74 -4.29
CA PRO A 16 27.90 23.39 -4.42
C PRO A 16 28.38 22.53 -3.24
N LEU A 17 29.00 21.38 -3.53
CA LEU A 17 29.48 20.44 -2.51
C LEU A 17 30.99 20.54 -2.21
N ALA A 18 31.68 21.54 -2.77
CA ALA A 18 33.14 21.70 -2.60
C ALA A 18 33.57 21.80 -1.13
N ASP A 19 32.74 22.41 -0.28
CA ASP A 19 32.97 22.52 1.16
C ASP A 19 33.07 21.17 1.87
N LEU A 20 32.46 20.09 1.33
CA LEU A 20 32.55 18.75 1.91
C LEU A 20 33.94 18.12 1.83
N ILE A 21 34.87 18.73 1.08
CA ILE A 21 36.29 18.34 1.09
C ILE A 21 36.92 18.67 2.45
N THR A 22 36.55 19.79 3.08
CA THR A 22 37.17 20.28 4.33
C THR A 22 36.22 20.26 5.54
N LYS A 23 34.91 20.17 5.32
CA LYS A 23 33.87 20.19 6.35
C LYS A 23 33.02 18.91 6.29
N SER A 24 32.45 18.52 7.42
CA SER A 24 31.48 17.42 7.53
C SER A 24 30.05 17.83 7.17
N SER A 25 29.79 19.11 6.92
CA SER A 25 28.46 19.62 6.57
C SER A 25 28.55 20.85 5.66
N VAL A 26 27.60 20.95 4.71
CA VAL A 26 27.38 22.11 3.85
C VAL A 26 25.88 22.39 3.78
N GLY A 27 25.48 23.65 3.86
CA GLY A 27 24.06 24.02 3.78
C GLY A 27 23.81 25.51 3.75
N GLY A 28 22.56 25.87 3.45
CA GLY A 28 22.11 27.25 3.35
C GLY A 28 20.94 27.42 2.35
N PRO A 29 20.49 28.67 2.13
CA PRO A 29 19.45 28.99 1.17
C PRO A 29 19.98 28.86 -0.27
N VAL A 30 19.40 27.92 -1.03
CA VAL A 30 19.71 27.69 -2.45
C VAL A 30 18.62 28.34 -3.31
N ALA A 31 19.02 29.21 -4.23
CA ALA A 31 18.08 29.90 -5.12
C ALA A 31 17.40 28.94 -6.11
N LEU A 32 16.06 29.05 -6.22
CA LEU A 32 15.25 28.24 -7.12
C LEU A 32 15.30 28.78 -8.56
N LYS A 33 15.46 27.87 -9.52
CA LYS A 33 15.51 28.15 -10.96
C LYS A 33 14.34 27.47 -11.66
N SER A 34 13.80 28.10 -12.70
CA SER A 34 12.86 27.45 -13.61
C SER A 34 13.46 26.19 -14.21
N VAL A 35 12.70 25.10 -14.27
CA VAL A 35 13.03 24.02 -15.19
C VAL A 35 12.88 24.58 -16.61
N SER A 36 13.96 24.59 -17.37
CA SER A 36 13.86 24.80 -18.81
C SER A 36 13.29 23.52 -19.40
N ALA A 37 12.17 23.61 -20.12
CA ALA A 37 11.60 22.46 -20.81
C ALA A 37 12.69 21.74 -21.63
N GLU A 38 12.81 20.43 -21.43
CA GLU A 38 13.78 19.60 -22.14
C GLU A 38 13.54 19.73 -23.65
N GLY A 39 14.61 20.01 -24.39
CA GLY A 39 14.55 20.36 -25.82
C GLY A 39 14.80 21.85 -26.14
N SER A 40 14.68 22.77 -25.18
CA SER A 40 15.03 24.19 -25.39
C SER A 40 16.55 24.44 -25.30
N SER A 41 17.30 24.03 -26.32
CA SER A 41 18.75 24.21 -26.41
C SER A 41 19.17 25.69 -26.53
N GLY A 42 19.28 26.38 -25.40
CA GLY A 42 19.92 27.71 -25.31
C GLY A 42 19.29 28.72 -24.36
N LYS A 43 18.08 28.47 -23.82
CA LYS A 43 17.47 29.38 -22.83
C LYS A 43 18.08 29.13 -21.45
N LYS A 44 18.81 30.13 -20.93
CA LYS A 44 19.32 30.12 -19.54
C LYS A 44 18.14 30.05 -18.57
N ALA A 45 18.19 29.09 -17.63
CA ALA A 45 17.18 28.96 -16.59
C ALA A 45 17.01 30.27 -15.80
N LYS A 46 15.78 30.74 -15.67
CA LYS A 46 15.44 32.01 -15.01
C LYS A 46 15.31 31.77 -13.50
N ALA A 47 15.75 32.73 -12.68
CA ALA A 47 15.46 32.69 -11.25
C ALA A 47 13.95 32.81 -11.04
N LEU A 48 13.35 31.89 -10.28
CA LEU A 48 11.90 31.86 -10.06
C LEU A 48 11.43 32.84 -8.97
N GLY A 49 12.38 33.34 -8.18
CA GLY A 49 12.10 33.93 -6.86
C GLY A 49 12.04 32.85 -5.78
N GLY A 50 12.45 33.20 -4.56
CA GLY A 50 12.50 32.28 -3.42
C GLY A 50 13.77 31.41 -3.35
N SER A 51 13.94 30.77 -2.20
CA SER A 51 15.10 29.93 -1.87
C SER A 51 14.68 28.73 -1.01
N LEU A 52 15.29 27.56 -1.27
CA LEU A 52 15.13 26.36 -0.46
C LEU A 52 16.31 26.24 0.51
N ASN A 53 16.05 26.12 1.81
CA ASN A 53 17.11 25.81 2.78
C ASN A 53 17.44 24.31 2.69
N VAL A 54 18.67 24.00 2.25
CA VAL A 54 19.17 22.63 2.13
C VAL A 54 20.38 22.47 3.05
N THR A 55 20.50 21.32 3.71
CA THR A 55 21.69 20.93 4.48
C THR A 55 22.07 19.49 4.14
N VAL A 56 23.34 19.27 3.83
CA VAL A 56 23.94 17.97 3.53
C VAL A 56 25.08 17.73 4.51
N SER A 57 25.07 16.57 5.18
CA SER A 57 26.06 16.22 6.19
C SER A 57 26.61 14.81 5.96
N ILE A 58 27.93 14.65 6.15
CA ILE A 58 28.69 13.41 6.04
C ILE A 58 29.48 13.18 7.33
N ARG A 59 29.86 11.94 7.64
CA ARG A 59 30.51 11.61 8.93
C ARG A 59 31.89 12.25 9.07
N SER A 60 32.64 12.37 7.98
CA SER A 60 34.01 12.89 7.94
C SER A 60 34.23 13.66 6.63
N PRO A 61 35.03 14.74 6.60
CA PRO A 61 35.35 15.47 5.36
C PRO A 61 36.04 14.57 4.33
N LEU A 62 35.74 14.76 3.05
CA LEU A 62 36.24 13.94 1.94
C LEU A 62 37.75 14.10 1.68
N GLY A 63 38.35 15.22 2.10
CA GLY A 63 39.79 15.47 2.04
C GLY A 63 40.55 15.00 3.29
N GLY A 64 39.90 14.31 4.22
CA GLY A 64 40.57 13.65 5.34
C GLY A 64 41.40 12.44 4.88
N PRO A 65 42.30 11.91 5.72
CA PRO A 65 42.96 10.64 5.44
C PRO A 65 41.92 9.53 5.29
N GLU A 66 42.07 8.67 4.29
CA GLU A 66 41.13 7.58 4.01
C GLU A 66 41.12 6.58 5.18
N ILE A 67 40.01 6.54 5.92
CA ILE A 67 39.83 5.61 7.04
C ILE A 67 39.41 4.25 6.47
N VAL A 68 40.41 3.45 6.10
CA VAL A 68 40.21 2.04 5.75
C VAL A 68 40.07 1.24 7.05
N TYR A 69 38.88 0.69 7.30
CA TYR A 69 38.64 -0.24 8.41
C TYR A 69 39.27 -1.60 8.09
N SER A 70 40.40 -1.92 8.72
CA SER A 70 40.99 -3.27 8.67
C SER A 70 40.62 -4.08 9.92
N GLU A 71 39.95 -5.21 9.72
CA GLU A 71 39.64 -6.15 10.79
C GLU A 71 40.82 -7.12 11.01
N GLU A 72 41.80 -6.72 11.84
CA GLU A 72 42.94 -7.57 12.17
C GLU A 72 42.56 -8.63 13.22
N ARG A 73 42.23 -9.85 12.78
CA ARG A 73 41.98 -11.00 13.67
C ARG A 73 43.29 -11.62 14.17
N LYS A 74 43.75 -11.18 15.34
CA LYS A 74 44.91 -11.80 16.02
C LYS A 74 44.52 -13.12 16.67
N LEU A 75 45.12 -14.21 16.18
CA LEU A 75 45.07 -15.51 16.85
C LEU A 75 45.94 -15.44 18.11
N VAL A 76 45.31 -15.30 19.27
CA VAL A 76 45.98 -15.45 20.56
C VAL A 76 46.06 -16.95 20.87
N ILE A 77 47.25 -17.52 20.72
CA ILE A 77 47.54 -18.87 21.19
C ILE A 77 47.84 -18.75 22.69
N GLU A 78 46.91 -19.19 23.53
CA GLU A 78 47.15 -19.32 24.96
C GLU A 78 48.26 -20.35 25.24
N PRO A 79 49.01 -20.24 26.35
CA PRO A 79 50.06 -21.20 26.70
C PRO A 79 49.49 -22.61 26.72
N TRP A 80 50.16 -23.54 26.02
CA TRP A 80 49.73 -24.94 25.99
C TRP A 80 49.59 -25.46 27.42
N PRO A 81 48.42 -26.01 27.82
CA PRO A 81 48.21 -26.47 29.19
C PRO A 81 49.26 -27.52 29.52
N ALA A 82 49.92 -27.36 30.67
CA ALA A 82 50.97 -28.27 31.10
C ALA A 82 50.44 -29.71 31.06
N VAL A 83 51.04 -30.54 30.22
CA VAL A 83 50.65 -31.94 30.10
C VAL A 83 50.90 -32.61 31.44
N VAL A 84 49.84 -32.84 32.20
CA VAL A 84 49.90 -33.60 33.44
C VAL A 84 50.32 -35.00 33.06
N THR A 85 51.60 -35.31 33.23
CA THR A 85 52.15 -36.63 32.96
C THR A 85 51.42 -37.64 33.84
N PRO A 86 50.64 -38.57 33.25
CA PRO A 86 49.89 -39.52 34.05
C PRO A 86 50.89 -40.41 34.80
N VAL A 87 50.86 -40.35 36.12
CA VAL A 87 51.66 -41.23 36.98
C VAL A 87 51.28 -42.66 36.64
N HIS A 88 52.26 -43.42 36.17
CA HIS A 88 52.05 -44.73 35.57
C HIS A 88 51.65 -45.75 36.64
N VAL A 89 50.35 -45.99 36.79
CA VAL A 89 49.83 -47.08 37.62
C VAL A 89 49.81 -48.37 36.79
N PRO A 90 50.57 -49.42 37.15
CA PRO A 90 50.55 -50.68 36.41
C PRO A 90 49.25 -51.42 36.68
N VAL A 91 48.49 -51.70 35.62
CA VAL A 91 47.23 -52.49 35.64
C VAL A 91 47.45 -53.78 34.83
N PRO A 92 47.02 -54.95 35.32
CA PRO A 92 47.26 -56.23 34.64
C PRO A 92 46.39 -56.44 33.39
N VAL A 93 46.88 -57.31 32.51
CA VAL A 93 46.34 -57.66 31.19
C VAL A 93 45.01 -58.43 31.28
N VAL A 94 43.99 -57.99 30.54
CA VAL A 94 42.92 -58.84 29.97
C VAL A 94 42.58 -58.34 28.56
N GLU A 95 42.32 -59.27 27.64
CA GLU A 95 42.14 -59.05 26.20
C GLU A 95 40.69 -58.73 25.77
N SER A 96 40.53 -58.46 24.46
CA SER A 96 39.38 -58.85 23.62
C SER A 96 38.34 -57.79 23.18
N SER A 97 38.66 -57.16 22.04
CA SER A 97 37.91 -57.17 20.75
C SER A 97 36.50 -56.56 20.57
N GLY A 98 36.29 -56.01 19.36
CA GLY A 98 35.00 -55.50 18.79
C GLY A 98 35.05 -54.00 18.46
N HIS A 99 35.30 -53.55 17.21
CA HIS A 99 34.35 -53.43 16.07
C HIS A 99 32.98 -52.81 16.46
N GLY A 100 32.47 -51.73 15.85
CA GLY A 100 32.98 -50.84 14.79
C GLY A 100 31.89 -49.83 14.32
N SER A 101 32.27 -48.86 13.47
CA SER A 101 31.48 -48.00 12.53
C SER A 101 29.98 -47.70 12.80
N SER A 102 29.58 -46.42 12.91
CA SER A 102 28.97 -45.57 11.84
C SER A 102 27.49 -45.90 11.51
N SER A 103 26.59 -45.04 11.00
CA SER A 103 26.65 -43.67 10.43
C SER A 103 25.22 -43.12 10.15
N THR A 104 25.03 -41.79 10.30
CA THR A 104 24.24 -40.85 9.44
C THR A 104 22.76 -41.07 9.02
N SER A 105 22.05 -39.93 8.85
CA SER A 105 20.87 -39.67 7.98
C SER A 105 19.49 -40.10 8.50
N GLY A 106 18.37 -39.42 8.17
CA GLY A 106 18.20 -38.21 7.36
C GLY A 106 16.72 -37.80 7.14
N VAL A 107 16.53 -36.53 6.77
CA VAL A 107 15.29 -35.77 6.46
C VAL A 107 14.14 -36.53 5.77
N LYS A 108 12.87 -36.17 6.09
CA LYS A 108 11.78 -36.17 5.10
C LYS A 108 10.67 -35.14 5.39
N ALA A 109 10.19 -34.48 4.34
CA ALA A 109 9.00 -33.62 4.32
C ALA A 109 7.85 -34.29 3.52
N THR A 110 6.61 -33.80 3.65
CA THR A 110 5.42 -34.36 3.00
C THR A 110 4.47 -33.25 2.53
N SER A 111 3.83 -33.46 1.37
CA SER A 111 2.81 -32.60 0.74
C SER A 111 1.75 -33.48 0.06
N VAL A 112 0.47 -33.05 0.05
CA VAL A 112 -0.68 -33.71 -0.61
C VAL A 112 -1.88 -32.74 -0.72
N GLU A 113 -2.99 -33.06 -1.41
CA GLU A 113 -3.23 -33.00 -2.87
C GLU A 113 -4.77 -33.02 -3.13
N ALA A 114 -5.22 -32.47 -4.28
CA ALA A 114 -6.59 -32.53 -4.86
C ALA A 114 -7.74 -31.83 -4.06
N GLU A 115 -8.69 -31.07 -4.63
CA GLU A 115 -9.37 -31.01 -5.96
C GLU A 115 -10.57 -31.96 -6.14
N ARG A 116 -11.77 -31.39 -6.36
CA ARG A 116 -12.81 -31.99 -7.23
C ARG A 116 -13.89 -30.99 -7.69
N ALA A 117 -14.39 -31.18 -8.92
CA ALA A 117 -15.40 -30.34 -9.58
C ALA A 117 -16.78 -31.03 -9.73
N GLY A 118 -17.83 -30.25 -10.06
CA GLY A 118 -19.15 -30.76 -10.45
C GLY A 118 -20.17 -29.68 -10.84
N THR A 119 -20.91 -29.91 -11.93
CA THR A 119 -22.01 -29.08 -12.51
C THR A 119 -22.91 -30.01 -13.38
N PRO A 120 -24.03 -29.54 -13.98
CA PRO A 120 -25.23 -28.93 -13.39
C PRO A 120 -26.52 -29.71 -13.78
N THR A 121 -27.72 -29.24 -13.40
CA THR A 121 -29.01 -29.85 -13.84
C THR A 121 -30.06 -28.80 -14.22
N THR A 122 -30.86 -29.10 -15.25
CA THR A 122 -31.83 -28.22 -15.91
C THR A 122 -33.28 -28.67 -15.69
N THR A 123 -34.21 -27.74 -15.47
CA THR A 123 -35.67 -27.97 -15.59
C THR A 123 -36.43 -26.67 -15.94
N ALA A 124 -37.51 -26.81 -16.72
CA ALA A 124 -38.44 -25.77 -17.19
C ALA A 124 -39.74 -26.47 -17.68
N PRO A 125 -40.81 -25.76 -18.10
CA PRO A 125 -41.43 -24.54 -17.56
C PRO A 125 -42.97 -24.73 -17.32
N THR A 126 -43.63 -23.75 -16.68
CA THR A 126 -45.10 -23.55 -16.78
C THR A 126 -45.40 -22.05 -16.79
N ALA A 127 -46.44 -21.62 -17.53
CA ALA A 127 -46.78 -20.21 -17.77
C ALA A 127 -48.19 -19.84 -17.26
N ASP A 128 -48.48 -18.53 -17.33
CA ASP A 128 -49.72 -17.77 -17.02
C ASP A 128 -49.78 -17.06 -15.65
N THR A 129 -50.26 -15.80 -15.53
CA THR A 129 -50.42 -14.64 -16.47
C THR A 129 -50.70 -13.36 -15.62
N VAL A 130 -50.71 -12.15 -16.23
CA VAL A 130 -51.08 -10.81 -15.68
C VAL A 130 -49.96 -9.89 -15.10
N GLU A 131 -49.38 -9.09 -16.00
CA GLU A 131 -49.41 -7.61 -16.00
C GLU A 131 -49.43 -6.80 -14.67
N ASN A 132 -48.26 -6.34 -14.20
CA ASN A 132 -47.89 -4.90 -14.19
C ASN A 132 -46.45 -4.63 -13.66
N LYS A 133 -45.82 -3.57 -14.17
CA LYS A 133 -44.43 -3.12 -13.88
C LYS A 133 -44.37 -2.48 -12.47
N PRO A 134 -43.31 -2.65 -11.63
CA PRO A 134 -41.89 -2.68 -12.02
C PRO A 134 -41.03 -3.80 -11.38
N THR A 135 -41.14 -5.03 -11.89
CA THR A 135 -40.43 -6.22 -11.37
C THR A 135 -38.93 -6.29 -11.69
N LEU A 136 -38.37 -5.35 -12.46
CA LEU A 136 -36.95 -5.37 -12.88
C LEU A 136 -35.96 -5.00 -11.76
N LEU A 137 -36.39 -4.26 -10.74
CA LEU A 137 -35.52 -3.87 -9.61
C LEU A 137 -35.24 -5.04 -8.65
N THR A 138 -36.22 -5.93 -8.46
CA THR A 138 -36.13 -7.05 -7.51
C THR A 138 -35.04 -8.06 -7.90
N GLY A 139 -34.88 -8.32 -9.22
CA GLY A 139 -33.82 -9.19 -9.73
C GLY A 139 -32.42 -8.58 -9.59
N ALA A 140 -32.28 -7.27 -9.79
CA ALA A 140 -30.99 -6.59 -9.64
C ALA A 140 -30.48 -6.58 -8.19
N MET A 141 -31.38 -6.40 -7.21
CA MET A 141 -31.03 -6.41 -5.77
C MET A 141 -30.63 -7.80 -5.24
N ALA A 142 -31.00 -8.88 -5.94
CA ALA A 142 -30.54 -10.23 -5.65
C ALA A 142 -29.02 -10.41 -5.92
N THR A 143 -28.39 -9.51 -6.69
CA THR A 143 -26.93 -9.55 -7.00
C THR A 143 -26.03 -8.85 -5.97
N LEU A 144 -26.63 -8.21 -4.96
CA LEU A 144 -25.90 -7.65 -3.82
C LEU A 144 -25.42 -8.78 -2.91
N THR A 145 -24.15 -8.71 -2.53
CA THR A 145 -23.57 -9.67 -1.58
C THR A 145 -24.07 -9.39 -0.17
N GLU A 146 -24.08 -10.40 0.70
CA GLU A 146 -24.56 -10.23 2.07
C GLU A 146 -23.72 -9.20 2.85
N LYS A 147 -22.39 -9.17 2.62
CA LYS A 147 -21.49 -8.16 3.21
C LYS A 147 -21.88 -6.72 2.83
N GLU A 148 -22.37 -6.48 1.61
CA GLU A 148 -22.85 -5.17 1.17
C GLU A 148 -24.23 -4.77 1.75
N ARG A 149 -25.01 -5.75 2.23
CA ARG A 149 -26.27 -5.53 2.94
C ARG A 149 -26.05 -5.32 4.44
N THR A 150 -25.01 -5.90 5.03
CA THR A 150 -24.69 -5.72 6.45
C THR A 150 -23.80 -4.51 6.72
N ASP A 151 -22.82 -4.24 5.85
CA ASP A 151 -21.89 -3.11 5.98
C ASP A 151 -21.65 -2.44 4.61
N PRO A 152 -22.56 -1.53 4.19
CA PRO A 152 -22.40 -0.78 2.95
C PRO A 152 -21.27 0.26 3.02
N HIS A 153 -20.68 0.50 4.20
CA HIS A 153 -19.60 1.46 4.44
C HIS A 153 -18.22 0.81 4.53
N ASN A 154 -18.10 -0.51 4.31
CA ASN A 154 -16.84 -1.22 4.40
C ASN A 154 -15.74 -0.60 3.52
N VAL A 155 -14.50 -0.51 4.05
CA VAL A 155 -13.35 0.09 3.31
C VAL A 155 -13.02 -0.68 2.04
N ASP A 156 -13.20 -2.00 2.04
CA ASP A 156 -12.92 -2.86 0.88
C ASP A 156 -13.72 -2.45 -0.36
N PHE A 157 -14.88 -1.80 -0.16
CA PHE A 157 -15.79 -1.37 -1.23
C PHE A 157 -15.48 0.02 -1.80
N ILE A 158 -14.46 0.71 -1.28
CA ILE A 158 -14.11 2.07 -1.73
C ILE A 158 -12.92 1.99 -2.70
N GLU A 159 -13.21 2.09 -4.00
CA GLU A 159 -12.21 2.01 -5.08
C GLU A 159 -11.83 3.38 -5.67
N SER A 160 -12.37 4.48 -5.14
CA SER A 160 -12.20 5.84 -5.66
C SER A 160 -11.33 6.68 -4.72
N ASN A 161 -10.32 7.35 -5.28
CA ASN A 161 -9.41 8.24 -4.57
C ASN A 161 -10.18 9.41 -3.93
N ASP A 162 -11.02 10.10 -4.72
CA ASP A 162 -11.78 11.25 -4.23
C ASP A 162 -12.76 10.87 -3.11
N VAL A 163 -13.29 9.64 -3.12
CA VAL A 163 -14.10 9.11 -2.01
C VAL A 163 -13.23 8.76 -0.80
N LEU A 164 -12.05 8.14 -0.98
CA LEU A 164 -11.13 7.85 0.12
C LEU A 164 -10.71 9.14 0.84
N GLU A 165 -10.30 10.18 0.11
CA GLU A 165 -9.94 11.49 0.68
C GLU A 165 -11.12 12.13 1.42
N TYR A 166 -12.32 12.10 0.83
CA TYR A 166 -13.54 12.62 1.45
C TYR A 166 -13.92 11.87 2.74
N GLU A 167 -13.82 10.53 2.76
CA GLU A 167 -14.11 9.69 3.93
C GLU A 167 -13.08 9.89 5.03
N ILE A 168 -11.79 10.04 4.69
CA ILE A 168 -10.72 10.37 5.65
C ILE A 168 -11.01 11.73 6.31
N ALA A 169 -11.31 12.76 5.52
CA ALA A 169 -11.65 14.08 6.05
C ALA A 169 -12.91 14.05 6.94
N THR A 170 -13.92 13.26 6.56
CA THR A 170 -15.15 13.08 7.35
C THR A 170 -14.88 12.37 8.68
N ALA A 171 -14.10 11.28 8.67
CA ALA A 171 -13.76 10.54 9.89
C ALA A 171 -12.81 11.32 10.82
N GLN A 172 -11.89 12.12 10.27
CA GLN A 172 -11.05 13.05 11.05
C GLN A 172 -11.88 14.19 11.67
N ALA A 173 -12.87 14.72 10.95
CA ALA A 173 -13.81 15.70 11.49
C ALA A 173 -14.64 15.09 12.64
N LEU A 174 -15.17 13.87 12.45
CA LEU A 174 -15.92 13.15 13.49
C LEU A 174 -15.06 12.92 14.75
N MET A 175 -13.85 12.41 14.59
CA MET A 175 -12.85 12.21 15.65
C MET A 175 -12.52 13.52 16.40
N SER A 176 -12.52 14.67 15.70
CA SER A 176 -12.28 15.98 16.31
C SER A 176 -13.51 16.59 16.97
N SER A 177 -14.72 16.15 16.60
CA SER A 177 -16.00 16.67 17.12
C SER A 177 -16.62 15.81 18.23
N SER A 178 -16.30 14.52 18.28
CA SER A 178 -16.83 13.62 19.31
C SER A 178 -16.11 13.82 20.64
N THR A 179 -16.88 13.75 21.72
CA THR A 179 -16.38 13.75 23.10
C THR A 179 -16.31 12.34 23.71
N ASP A 180 -16.72 11.31 22.97
CA ASP A 180 -16.70 9.92 23.40
C ASP A 180 -15.38 9.24 22.97
N GLU A 181 -14.68 8.64 23.94
CA GLU A 181 -13.40 7.95 23.70
C GLU A 181 -13.57 6.74 22.76
N ASP A 182 -14.70 6.04 22.83
CA ASP A 182 -14.97 4.88 21.97
C ASP A 182 -15.27 5.32 20.52
N GLU A 183 -16.02 6.41 20.31
CA GLU A 183 -16.23 6.99 18.98
C GLU A 183 -14.93 7.54 18.38
N GLN A 184 -14.08 8.19 19.19
CA GLN A 184 -12.75 8.64 18.77
C GLN A 184 -11.86 7.46 18.38
N PHE A 185 -11.82 6.39 19.17
CA PHE A 185 -11.06 5.18 18.86
C PHE A 185 -11.52 4.53 17.55
N ASN A 186 -12.83 4.34 17.39
CA ASN A 186 -13.43 3.78 16.17
C ASN A 186 -13.15 4.67 14.94
N SER A 187 -13.25 5.99 15.10
CA SER A 187 -12.93 6.96 14.02
C SER A 187 -11.44 6.93 13.65
N ASN A 188 -10.54 6.83 14.62
CA ASN A 188 -9.10 6.69 14.39
C ASN A 188 -8.76 5.38 13.66
N MET A 189 -9.32 4.24 14.10
CA MET A 189 -9.19 2.96 13.41
C MET A 189 -9.69 3.04 11.96
N ARG A 190 -10.84 3.69 11.74
CA ARG A 190 -11.41 3.93 10.40
C ARG A 190 -10.47 4.78 9.53
N VAL A 191 -9.90 5.87 10.08
CA VAL A 191 -8.92 6.71 9.39
C VAL A 191 -7.67 5.90 9.00
N GLN A 192 -7.18 5.00 9.87
CA GLN A 192 -6.03 4.16 9.55
C GLN A 192 -6.33 3.21 8.38
N LEU A 193 -7.46 2.49 8.41
CA LEU A 193 -7.86 1.59 7.34
C LEU A 193 -8.02 2.31 5.99
N LEU A 194 -8.64 3.49 5.98
CA LEU A 194 -8.78 4.31 4.78
C LEU A 194 -7.43 4.79 4.24
N ASN A 195 -6.51 5.23 5.10
CA ASN A 195 -5.15 5.60 4.70
C ASN A 195 -4.37 4.42 4.13
N THR A 196 -4.49 3.22 4.69
CA THR A 196 -3.86 2.00 4.14
C THR A 196 -4.43 1.64 2.77
N LYS A 197 -5.76 1.68 2.59
CA LYS A 197 -6.40 1.45 1.27
C LYS A 197 -5.94 2.47 0.24
N LEU A 198 -5.83 3.75 0.62
CA LEU A 198 -5.30 4.83 -0.24
C LEU A 198 -3.83 4.57 -0.64
N GLN A 199 -2.97 4.20 0.31
CA GLN A 199 -1.57 3.86 0.03
C GLN A 199 -1.44 2.65 -0.91
N LEU A 200 -2.27 1.61 -0.72
CA LEU A 200 -2.32 0.44 -1.60
C LEU A 200 -2.80 0.79 -3.01
N LEU A 201 -3.78 1.69 -3.14
CA LEU A 201 -4.26 2.18 -4.43
C LEU A 201 -3.16 2.96 -5.17
N VAL A 202 -2.51 3.92 -4.51
CA VAL A 202 -1.37 4.68 -5.06
C VAL A 202 -0.22 3.74 -5.48
N TYR A 203 0.12 2.76 -4.64
CA TYR A 203 1.15 1.76 -4.94
C TYR A 203 0.80 0.90 -6.17
N SER A 204 -0.47 0.50 -6.30
CA SER A 204 -0.94 -0.32 -7.43
C SER A 204 -0.82 0.42 -8.76
N VAL A 205 -1.08 1.74 -8.75
CA VAL A 205 -0.89 2.63 -9.90
C VAL A 205 0.60 2.86 -10.20
N GLN A 206 1.42 3.15 -9.19
CA GLN A 206 2.85 3.40 -9.34
C GLN A 206 3.64 2.20 -9.90
N ASN A 207 3.17 0.98 -9.63
CA ASN A 207 3.76 -0.26 -10.16
C ASN A 207 3.12 -0.74 -11.47
N GLU A 208 2.25 0.07 -12.10
CA GLU A 208 1.53 -0.27 -13.34
C GLU A 208 0.63 -1.52 -13.24
N THR A 209 0.40 -2.03 -12.02
CA THR A 209 -0.51 -3.18 -11.77
C THR A 209 -1.99 -2.82 -11.88
N LEU A 210 -2.30 -1.51 -11.87
CA LEU A 210 -3.62 -0.96 -12.10
C LEU A 210 -3.49 0.21 -13.10
N THR A 211 -3.97 0.02 -14.33
CA THR A 211 -3.95 1.10 -15.34
C THR A 211 -5.08 2.12 -15.10
N MET A 212 -4.98 3.29 -15.72
CA MET A 212 -6.01 4.33 -15.72
C MET A 212 -7.38 3.77 -16.17
N GLU A 213 -7.41 3.00 -17.25
CA GLU A 213 -8.63 2.45 -17.84
C GLU A 213 -9.28 1.42 -16.90
N GLN A 214 -8.45 0.56 -16.29
CA GLN A 214 -8.90 -0.42 -15.30
C GLN A 214 -9.44 0.27 -14.05
N TYR A 215 -8.79 1.33 -13.58
CA TYR A 215 -9.25 2.14 -12.45
C TYR A 215 -10.61 2.80 -12.73
N LEU A 216 -10.76 3.48 -13.88
CA LEU A 216 -12.01 4.11 -14.26
C LEU A 216 -13.13 3.08 -14.45
N GLU A 217 -12.85 1.89 -14.99
CA GLU A 217 -13.84 0.81 -15.10
C GLU A 217 -14.21 0.23 -13.72
N ASN A 218 -13.26 0.11 -12.78
CA ASN A 218 -13.54 -0.27 -11.40
C ASN A 218 -14.47 0.76 -10.71
N ILE A 219 -14.22 2.06 -10.85
CA ILE A 219 -15.12 3.11 -10.33
C ILE A 219 -16.47 3.05 -11.04
N LYS A 220 -16.53 2.92 -12.38
CA LYS A 220 -17.79 2.81 -13.14
C LYS A 220 -18.62 1.60 -12.67
N ASN A 221 -17.98 0.49 -12.34
CA ASN A 221 -18.65 -0.68 -11.77
C ASN A 221 -19.08 -0.46 -10.31
N ARG A 222 -18.24 0.18 -9.47
CA ARG A 222 -18.63 0.53 -8.10
C ARG A 222 -19.79 1.52 -8.05
N VAL A 223 -19.85 2.49 -8.95
CA VAL A 223 -20.97 3.42 -9.14
C VAL A 223 -22.28 2.69 -9.43
N LYS A 224 -22.26 1.64 -10.26
CA LYS A 224 -23.44 0.78 -10.53
C LYS A 224 -23.84 0.01 -9.26
N ARG A 225 -22.88 -0.56 -8.52
CA ARG A 225 -23.14 -1.31 -7.27
C ARG A 225 -23.70 -0.41 -6.15
N ASP A 226 -23.08 0.74 -5.90
CA ASP A 226 -23.52 1.69 -4.88
C ASP A 226 -24.93 2.25 -5.18
N GLN A 227 -25.31 2.43 -6.45
CA GLN A 227 -26.69 2.76 -6.81
C GLN A 227 -27.69 1.66 -6.43
N LEU A 228 -27.33 0.38 -6.61
CA LEU A 228 -28.18 -0.75 -6.17
C LEU A 228 -28.27 -0.83 -4.64
N ILE A 229 -27.17 -0.59 -3.92
CA ILE A 229 -27.14 -0.54 -2.46
C ILE A 229 -28.02 0.60 -1.94
N ALA A 230 -27.87 1.82 -2.46
CA ALA A 230 -28.69 2.95 -2.06
C ALA A 230 -30.18 2.73 -2.34
N LEU A 231 -30.53 2.11 -3.48
CA LEU A 231 -31.91 1.73 -3.77
C LEU A 231 -32.43 0.64 -2.82
N TYR A 232 -31.60 -0.33 -2.44
CA TYR A 232 -31.97 -1.40 -1.50
C TYR A 232 -32.30 -0.82 -0.13
N PHE A 233 -31.41 -0.02 0.45
CA PHE A 233 -31.61 0.62 1.75
C PHE A 233 -32.78 1.62 1.73
N LYS A 234 -32.96 2.38 0.64
CA LYS A 234 -34.13 3.25 0.45
C LYS A 234 -35.45 2.48 0.45
N ASN A 235 -35.46 1.26 -0.08
CA ASN A 235 -36.66 0.41 -0.14
C ASN A 235 -37.02 -0.25 1.20
N LEU A 236 -36.09 -0.31 2.17
CA LEU A 236 -36.40 -0.77 3.54
C LEU A 236 -37.26 0.26 4.31
N GLY A 237 -37.10 1.55 4.00
CA GLY A 237 -37.98 2.63 4.46
C GLY A 237 -37.72 3.16 5.88
N ASP A 238 -36.91 2.48 6.69
CA ASP A 238 -36.51 3.00 8.01
C ASP A 238 -35.61 4.23 7.88
N LYS A 239 -35.70 5.15 8.85
CA LYS A 239 -34.94 6.40 8.84
C LYS A 239 -33.42 6.17 8.75
N GLU A 240 -32.90 5.25 9.55
CA GLU A 240 -31.47 4.90 9.58
C GLU A 240 -31.01 4.31 8.24
N ASN A 241 -31.85 3.45 7.63
CA ASN A 241 -31.61 2.89 6.30
C ASN A 241 -31.64 3.98 5.20
N VAL A 242 -32.51 4.99 5.33
CA VAL A 242 -32.52 6.15 4.41
C VAL A 242 -31.26 7.01 4.57
N ASP A 243 -30.78 7.24 5.79
CA ASP A 243 -29.55 7.99 6.05
C ASP A 243 -28.31 7.27 5.48
N ILE A 244 -28.23 5.94 5.61
CA ILE A 244 -27.25 5.07 4.92
C ILE A 244 -27.34 5.25 3.39
N ALA A 245 -28.54 5.16 2.81
CA ALA A 245 -28.74 5.33 1.37
C ALA A 245 -28.27 6.71 0.87
N LEU A 246 -28.48 7.77 1.65
CA LEU A 246 -27.99 9.12 1.33
C LEU A 246 -26.46 9.21 1.35
N GLN A 247 -25.80 8.60 2.32
CA GLN A 247 -24.34 8.55 2.37
C GLN A 247 -23.75 7.78 1.18
N VAL A 248 -24.31 6.62 0.83
CA VAL A 248 -23.90 5.85 -0.36
C VAL A 248 -24.12 6.66 -1.65
N MET A 249 -25.23 7.38 -1.77
CA MET A 249 -25.46 8.29 -2.91
C MET A 249 -24.48 9.47 -2.96
N LYS A 250 -23.96 9.93 -1.82
CA LYS A 250 -22.89 10.94 -1.79
C LYS A 250 -21.60 10.38 -2.40
N ARG A 251 -21.22 9.14 -2.08
CA ARG A 251 -20.09 8.46 -2.74
C ARG A 251 -20.30 8.33 -4.26
N VAL A 252 -21.49 7.94 -4.70
CA VAL A 252 -21.86 7.89 -6.14
C VAL A 252 -21.67 9.25 -6.82
N THR A 253 -21.97 10.34 -6.12
CA THR A 253 -21.83 11.70 -6.67
C THR A 253 -20.36 12.09 -6.82
N ILE A 254 -19.53 11.78 -5.82
CA ILE A 254 -18.08 12.00 -5.84
C ILE A 254 -17.43 11.16 -6.95
N MET A 255 -17.70 9.85 -6.99
CA MET A 255 -17.18 8.94 -8.03
C MET A 255 -17.53 9.37 -9.46
N LYS A 256 -18.75 9.87 -9.69
CA LYS A 256 -19.14 10.41 -11.01
C LYS A 256 -18.35 11.65 -11.40
N LYS A 257 -18.09 12.55 -10.43
CA LYS A 257 -17.26 13.73 -10.65
C LYS A 257 -15.81 13.34 -10.91
N GLU A 258 -15.27 12.35 -10.20
CA GLU A 258 -13.92 11.85 -10.42
C GLU A 258 -13.76 11.28 -11.84
N ILE A 259 -14.69 10.43 -12.29
CA ILE A 259 -14.71 9.91 -13.67
C ILE A 259 -14.72 11.06 -14.68
N GLN A 260 -15.60 12.06 -14.49
CA GLN A 260 -15.69 13.21 -15.38
C GLN A 260 -14.36 14.00 -15.43
N ASN A 261 -13.78 14.32 -14.27
CA ASN A 261 -12.49 15.05 -14.21
C ASN A 261 -11.36 14.27 -14.92
N ALA A 262 -11.37 12.94 -14.86
CA ALA A 262 -10.37 12.09 -15.50
C ALA A 262 -10.58 12.00 -17.02
N GLU A 263 -11.84 11.85 -17.48
CA GLU A 263 -12.19 11.83 -18.91
C GLU A 263 -11.95 13.21 -19.57
N GLU A 264 -12.15 14.31 -18.84
CA GLU A 264 -11.78 15.67 -19.26
C GLU A 264 -10.25 15.83 -19.35
N ALA A 265 -9.49 15.32 -18.36
CA ALA A 265 -8.03 15.40 -18.37
C ALA A 265 -7.39 14.60 -19.51
N GLN A 266 -7.97 13.46 -19.92
CA GLN A 266 -7.51 12.71 -21.09
C GLN A 266 -7.72 13.49 -22.40
N GLN A 267 -8.85 14.19 -22.53
CA GLN A 267 -9.15 15.01 -23.72
C GLN A 267 -8.30 16.30 -23.83
N GLU A 268 -7.60 16.72 -22.78
CA GLU A 268 -6.64 17.83 -22.82
C GLU A 268 -5.23 17.40 -23.27
N GLU A 269 -4.94 16.09 -23.33
CA GLU A 269 -3.61 15.55 -23.63
C GLU A 269 -3.49 14.94 -25.05
N ASP A 270 -4.60 14.74 -25.76
CA ASP A 270 -4.71 14.29 -27.18
C ASP A 270 -4.72 15.47 -28.20
#